data_AF-A0A6C0CZF9-F1
#
_entry.id   AF-A0A6C0CZF9-F1
#
_cell.length_a   1.000
_cell.length_b   1.000
_cell.length_c   1.000
_cell.angle_alpha   90.00
_cell.angle_beta   90.00
_cell.angle_gamma   90.00
#
_symmetry.space_group_name_H-M   'P 1'
#
loop_
_entity.id
_entity.type
_entity.pdbx_description
1 polymer ?
#
loop_
_entity_poly.entity_id
_entity_poly.type
_entity_poly.pdbx_seq_one_letter_code
_entity_poly.pdbx_strand_id
1 'polypeptide(L)'
;MKYIIIIFILCVLIIFLHVSYISKIKDIIPYYHPLIKTESYNLLPRSNIRILTYNIFLRPPLVSNNGNDYKDERLALFCGLLNDYDIICLQEIFSFLNFRRNVLIKIAKKFGFFYNAILQTKNSIIDGGLLVLSRFPISETTYEIYTDKILSDAYVDKGCLYTRIHILDNIDIHLFTTHTQASYISNITQSREIRNKQIIQLHKFITEKLNKNFESNDLVLLVGDLNVNSRPKDNENCYDTIEYLDMMKILSFDNNYNYIDLLKYDNNGIHPVTYGDIENVLTHSDDLYSKQSIDYILEIKPLSYSHTRSINVIPGSCTVEKMLVKNRQFSQLSDHYGVSCLLSVL
;
A
#
# COMPACT_ATOMS: atom_id res chain seq x y z
N MET A 1 -2.99 42.93 -24.55
CA MET A 1 -1.61 42.52 -24.93
C MET A 1 -0.89 41.71 -23.84
N LYS A 2 -0.77 42.20 -22.59
CA LYS A 2 -0.11 41.45 -21.48
C LYS A 2 -0.73 40.07 -21.19
N TYR A 3 -2.06 39.95 -21.19
CA TYR A 3 -2.74 38.67 -20.96
C TYR A 3 -2.49 37.61 -22.05
N ILE A 4 -2.34 38.05 -23.30
CA ILE A 4 -2.05 37.15 -24.44
C ILE A 4 -0.62 36.59 -24.33
N ILE A 5 0.33 37.42 -23.89
CA ILE A 5 1.72 36.98 -23.64
C ILE A 5 1.79 35.97 -22.50
N ILE A 6 1.05 36.18 -21.41
CA ILE A 6 1.00 35.25 -20.28
C ILE A 6 0.39 33.90 -20.71
N ILE A 7 -0.73 33.91 -21.44
CA ILE A 7 -1.36 32.70 -21.96
C ILE A 7 -0.41 31.96 -22.90
N PHE A 8 0.28 32.68 -23.79
CA PHE A 8 1.25 32.10 -24.70
C PHE A 8 2.42 31.43 -23.96
N ILE A 9 2.99 32.08 -22.94
CA ILE A 9 4.06 31.51 -22.11
C ILE A 9 3.58 30.24 -21.38
N LEU A 10 2.37 30.26 -20.83
CA LEU A 10 1.75 29.09 -20.20
C LEU A 10 1.55 27.94 -21.19
N CYS A 11 1.05 28.23 -22.39
CA CYS A 11 0.89 27.22 -23.45
C CYS A 11 2.23 26.62 -23.88
N VAL A 12 3.27 27.45 -24.06
CA VAL A 12 4.62 26.97 -24.40
C VAL A 12 5.20 26.12 -23.28
N LEU A 13 5.02 26.52 -22.01
CA LEU A 13 5.47 25.74 -20.86
C LEU A 13 4.75 24.38 -20.79
N ILE A 14 3.42 24.35 -21.02
CA ILE A 14 2.63 23.12 -21.04
C ILE A 14 3.09 22.20 -22.18
N ILE A 15 3.31 22.74 -23.38
CA ILE A 15 3.81 21.97 -24.53
C ILE A 15 5.22 21.43 -24.22
N PHE A 16 6.10 22.25 -23.66
CA PHE A 16 7.45 21.83 -23.29
C PHE A 16 7.45 20.73 -22.23
N LEU A 17 6.58 20.85 -21.21
CA LEU A 17 6.37 19.82 -20.19
C LEU A 17 5.81 18.54 -20.82
N HIS A 18 4.88 18.65 -21.78
CA HIS A 18 4.28 17.52 -22.46
C HIS A 18 5.27 16.80 -23.42
N VAL A 19 6.09 17.54 -24.15
CA VAL A 19 7.15 16.99 -25.02
C VAL A 19 8.26 16.34 -24.19
N SER A 20 8.69 17.01 -23.10
CA SER A 20 9.62 16.43 -22.13
C SER A 20 9.04 15.15 -21.49
N TYR A 21 7.73 15.11 -21.27
CA TYR A 21 7.01 13.94 -20.79
C TYR A 21 7.02 12.78 -21.79
N ILE A 22 6.70 13.03 -23.06
CA ILE A 22 6.74 11.99 -24.11
C ILE A 22 8.18 11.47 -24.29
N SER A 23 9.18 12.35 -24.24
CA SER A 23 10.59 11.96 -24.29
C SER A 23 10.94 11.05 -23.12
N LYS A 24 10.60 11.42 -21.88
CA LYS A 24 10.83 10.59 -20.70
C LYS A 24 10.12 9.24 -20.78
N ILE A 25 8.88 9.18 -21.29
CA ILE A 25 8.22 7.88 -21.49
C ILE A 25 9.03 7.00 -22.44
N LYS A 26 9.53 7.54 -23.54
CA LYS A 26 10.39 6.79 -24.48
C LYS A 26 11.67 6.30 -23.82
N ASP A 27 12.25 7.07 -22.91
CA ASP A 27 13.46 6.67 -22.19
C ASP A 27 13.21 5.55 -21.17
N ILE A 28 11.99 5.44 -20.63
CA ILE A 28 11.65 4.38 -19.66
C ILE A 28 11.13 3.11 -20.36
N ILE A 29 10.60 3.19 -21.59
CA ILE A 29 10.12 2.03 -22.37
C ILE A 29 11.16 0.88 -22.46
N PRO A 30 12.45 1.13 -22.72
CA PRO A 30 13.48 0.09 -22.73
C PRO A 30 13.64 -0.66 -21.41
N TYR A 31 13.31 -0.05 -20.26
CA TYR A 31 13.33 -0.74 -18.97
C TYR A 31 12.15 -1.70 -18.81
N TYR A 32 11.00 -1.39 -19.41
CA TYR A 32 9.78 -2.21 -19.32
C TYR A 32 9.69 -3.29 -20.40
N HIS A 33 10.23 -3.05 -21.59
CA HIS A 33 10.16 -3.97 -22.73
C HIS A 33 10.73 -5.39 -22.47
N PRO A 34 11.85 -5.58 -21.75
CA PRO A 34 12.41 -6.91 -21.48
C PRO A 34 11.63 -7.71 -20.44
N LEU A 35 10.80 -7.05 -19.62
CA LEU A 35 10.09 -7.67 -18.49
C LEU A 35 8.70 -8.21 -18.87
N ILE A 36 8.16 -7.78 -20.00
CA ILE A 36 6.85 -8.24 -20.48
C ILE A 36 7.04 -9.57 -21.22
N LYS A 37 7.04 -10.68 -20.47
CA LYS A 37 6.79 -12.00 -21.05
C LYS A 37 5.30 -12.12 -21.36
N THR A 38 4.96 -12.12 -22.64
CA THR A 38 3.58 -12.29 -23.11
C THR A 38 3.18 -13.76 -23.07
N GLU A 39 2.93 -14.30 -21.88
CA GLU A 39 2.12 -15.51 -21.76
C GLU A 39 0.65 -15.08 -21.73
N SER A 40 -0.19 -15.76 -22.50
CA SER A 40 -1.63 -15.49 -22.56
C SER A 40 -2.27 -15.82 -21.20
N TYR A 41 -2.72 -14.81 -20.47
CA TYR A 41 -3.45 -15.00 -19.22
C TYR A 41 -4.86 -15.49 -19.52
N ASN A 42 -5.05 -16.79 -19.36
CA ASN A 42 -6.40 -17.32 -19.16
C ASN A 42 -6.81 -16.98 -17.72
N LEU A 43 -7.96 -16.31 -17.56
CA LEU A 43 -8.66 -16.06 -16.29
C LEU A 43 -9.18 -17.38 -15.70
N LEU A 44 -8.31 -18.39 -15.56
CA LEU A 44 -8.69 -19.64 -14.92
C LEU A 44 -8.89 -19.37 -13.42
N PRO A 45 -9.92 -19.97 -12.80
CA PRO A 45 -10.09 -19.90 -11.36
C PRO A 45 -8.81 -20.43 -10.71
N ARG A 46 -8.09 -19.54 -10.02
CA ARG A 46 -6.95 -19.94 -9.21
C ARG A 46 -7.50 -20.48 -7.91
N SER A 47 -7.11 -21.71 -7.56
CA SER A 47 -7.39 -22.27 -6.23
C SER A 47 -6.74 -21.43 -5.12
N ASN A 48 -5.66 -20.72 -5.45
CA ASN A 48 -4.95 -19.84 -4.54
C ASN A 48 -4.83 -18.42 -5.10
N ILE A 49 -5.10 -17.43 -4.26
CA ILE A 49 -4.97 -15.99 -4.58
C ILE A 49 -3.83 -15.43 -3.74
N ARG A 50 -2.85 -14.77 -4.36
CA ARG A 50 -1.77 -14.10 -3.61
C ARG A 50 -2.02 -12.59 -3.52
N ILE A 51 -2.06 -12.08 -2.30
CA ILE A 51 -2.22 -10.65 -2.02
C ILE A 51 -0.87 -10.08 -1.61
N LEU A 52 -0.54 -8.89 -2.10
CA LEU A 52 0.60 -8.07 -1.67
C LEU A 52 0.10 -6.74 -1.13
N THR A 53 0.65 -6.29 0.00
CA THR A 53 0.66 -4.87 0.37
C THR A 53 2.09 -4.35 0.37
N TYR A 54 2.30 -3.14 -0.15
CA TYR A 54 3.64 -2.61 -0.34
C TYR A 54 3.68 -1.08 -0.44
N ASN A 55 4.38 -0.43 0.49
CA ASN A 55 4.80 0.96 0.32
C ASN A 55 5.90 1.00 -0.77
N ILE A 56 5.55 1.51 -1.95
CA ILE A 56 6.45 1.52 -3.12
C ILE A 56 7.39 2.74 -3.15
N PHE A 57 7.26 3.66 -2.18
CA PHE A 57 8.07 4.87 -2.04
C PHE A 57 8.17 5.71 -3.33
N LEU A 58 7.07 5.81 -4.08
CA LEU A 58 7.05 6.48 -5.38
C LEU A 58 6.64 7.95 -5.23
N ARG A 59 7.47 8.69 -4.51
CA ARG A 59 7.29 10.10 -4.18
C ARG A 59 7.24 11.01 -5.41
N PRO A 60 6.65 12.23 -5.29
CA PRO A 60 6.66 13.22 -6.35
C PRO A 60 8.06 13.48 -6.92
N PRO A 61 8.18 13.88 -8.19
CA PRO A 61 9.48 14.26 -8.76
C PRO A 61 10.15 15.36 -7.94
N LEU A 62 11.48 15.40 -7.96
CA LEU A 62 12.34 16.35 -7.23
C LEU A 62 12.38 16.14 -5.71
N VAL A 63 11.57 15.25 -5.15
CA VAL A 63 11.69 14.80 -3.75
C VAL A 63 12.61 13.58 -3.72
N SER A 64 13.68 13.63 -2.91
CA SER A 64 14.63 12.54 -2.67
C SER A 64 15.25 12.70 -1.30
N ASN A 65 15.59 11.59 -0.62
CA ASN A 65 16.27 11.67 0.68
C ASN A 65 17.78 11.77 0.47
N ASN A 66 18.36 10.88 -0.36
CA ASN A 66 19.80 10.76 -0.56
C ASN A 66 20.20 11.04 -2.02
N GLY A 67 19.62 12.09 -2.60
CA GLY A 67 19.97 12.61 -3.93
C GLY A 67 19.20 11.98 -5.10
N ASN A 68 19.29 10.67 -5.29
CA ASN A 68 18.55 9.98 -6.37
C ASN A 68 17.88 8.71 -5.86
N ASP A 69 16.56 8.68 -5.92
CA ASP A 69 15.75 7.55 -5.48
C ASP A 69 15.67 6.42 -6.53
N TYR A 70 16.22 6.56 -7.75
CA TYR A 70 16.13 5.56 -8.82
C TYR A 70 14.68 5.12 -9.17
N LYS A 71 13.73 6.05 -9.06
CA LYS A 71 12.27 5.80 -9.16
C LYS A 71 11.87 5.02 -10.42
N ASP A 72 12.44 5.35 -11.58
CA ASP A 72 12.12 4.67 -12.85
C ASP A 72 12.62 3.23 -12.89
N GLU A 73 13.84 3.00 -12.43
CA GLU A 73 14.45 1.68 -12.42
C GLU A 73 13.78 0.75 -11.40
N ARG A 74 13.49 1.26 -10.20
CA ARG A 74 12.75 0.53 -9.17
C ARG A 74 11.35 0.15 -9.65
N LEU A 75 10.64 1.08 -10.28
CA LEU A 75 9.32 0.80 -10.82
C LEU A 75 9.36 -0.24 -11.94
N ALA A 76 10.37 -0.18 -12.81
CA ALA A 76 10.56 -1.20 -13.84
C ALA A 76 10.78 -2.58 -13.23
N LEU A 77 11.69 -2.70 -12.26
CA LEU A 77 11.94 -3.96 -11.56
C LEU A 77 10.67 -4.47 -10.84
N PHE A 78 9.93 -3.58 -10.17
CA PHE A 78 8.65 -3.92 -9.56
C PHE A 78 7.63 -4.45 -10.58
N CYS A 79 7.56 -3.86 -11.78
CA CYS A 79 6.69 -4.36 -12.85
C CYS A 79 7.03 -5.81 -13.25
N GLY A 80 8.29 -6.24 -13.08
CA GLY A 80 8.70 -7.63 -13.31
C GLY A 80 8.12 -8.62 -12.30
N LEU A 81 7.64 -8.15 -11.14
CA LEU A 81 7.07 -8.98 -10.06
C LEU A 81 5.54 -9.08 -10.13
N LEU A 82 4.88 -8.38 -11.07
CA LEU A 82 3.41 -8.33 -11.16
C LEU A 82 2.77 -9.71 -11.33
N ASN A 83 3.49 -10.66 -11.93
CA ASN A 83 2.97 -12.02 -12.12
C ASN A 83 2.89 -12.86 -10.86
N ASP A 84 3.62 -12.47 -9.82
CA ASP A 84 3.69 -13.23 -8.59
C ASP A 84 2.44 -13.04 -7.73
N TYR A 85 1.59 -12.07 -8.09
CA TYR A 85 0.43 -11.63 -7.29
C TYR A 85 -0.87 -11.54 -8.11
N ASP A 86 -1.98 -11.51 -7.38
CA ASP A 86 -3.34 -11.41 -7.92
C ASP A 86 -4.04 -10.12 -7.51
N ILE A 87 -3.76 -9.66 -6.29
CA ILE A 87 -4.25 -8.40 -5.73
C ILE A 87 -3.05 -7.69 -5.12
N ILE A 88 -2.83 -6.43 -5.49
CA ILE A 88 -1.70 -5.63 -5.03
C ILE A 88 -2.23 -4.31 -4.46
N CYS A 89 -1.88 -4.01 -3.22
CA CYS A 89 -2.19 -2.77 -2.50
C CYS A 89 -0.92 -1.95 -2.35
N LEU A 90 -0.86 -0.79 -2.98
CA LEU A 90 0.31 0.08 -2.95
C LEU A 90 0.06 1.32 -2.12
N GLN A 91 1.05 1.68 -1.30
CA GLN A 91 1.15 2.96 -0.60
C GLN A 91 2.27 3.81 -1.21
N GLU A 92 2.21 5.13 -1.00
CA GLU A 92 3.13 6.14 -1.56
C GLU A 92 3.28 6.14 -3.09
N ILE A 93 2.25 5.70 -3.82
CA ILE A 93 2.19 5.86 -5.28
C ILE A 93 1.53 7.18 -5.68
N PHE A 94 2.17 8.28 -5.27
CA PHE A 94 1.67 9.64 -5.47
C PHE A 94 1.61 10.02 -6.96
N SER A 95 0.62 10.81 -7.34
CA SER A 95 0.42 11.31 -8.71
C SER A 95 0.75 12.77 -8.92
N PHE A 96 0.94 13.54 -7.85
CA PHE A 96 1.33 14.94 -7.96
C PHE A 96 2.63 15.08 -8.78
N LEU A 97 2.52 15.68 -9.96
CA LEU A 97 3.58 15.78 -10.98
C LEU A 97 4.21 14.43 -11.40
N ASN A 98 3.63 13.31 -11.00
CA ASN A 98 4.20 11.98 -11.16
C ASN A 98 3.31 11.10 -12.06
N PHE A 99 3.80 10.82 -13.26
CA PHE A 99 3.06 10.00 -14.24
C PHE A 99 3.27 8.50 -14.07
N ARG A 100 4.20 8.10 -13.21
CA ARG A 100 4.60 6.71 -13.04
C ARG A 100 3.45 5.79 -12.59
N ARG A 101 2.50 6.30 -11.79
CA ARG A 101 1.28 5.58 -11.45
C ARG A 101 0.49 5.14 -12.69
N ASN A 102 0.29 6.05 -13.63
CA ASN A 102 -0.45 5.76 -14.86
C ASN A 102 0.29 4.75 -15.75
N VAL A 103 1.63 4.84 -15.79
CA VAL A 103 2.47 3.86 -16.49
C VAL A 103 2.33 2.48 -15.85
N LEU A 104 2.42 2.38 -14.52
CA LEU A 104 2.22 1.13 -13.79
C LEU A 104 0.86 0.51 -14.08
N ILE A 105 -0.23 1.28 -13.97
CA ILE A 105 -1.59 0.78 -14.24
C ILE A 105 -1.69 0.25 -15.68
N LYS A 106 -1.11 0.97 -16.65
CA LYS A 106 -1.12 0.54 -18.06
C LYS A 106 -0.34 -0.75 -18.27
N ILE A 107 0.79 -0.92 -17.58
CA ILE A 107 1.59 -2.15 -17.62
C ILE A 107 0.83 -3.28 -16.92
N ALA A 108 0.30 -3.05 -15.72
CA ALA A 108 -0.44 -4.05 -14.95
C ALA A 108 -1.62 -4.65 -15.73
N LYS A 109 -2.32 -3.84 -16.53
CA LYS A 109 -3.35 -4.35 -17.47
C LYS A 109 -2.83 -5.39 -18.45
N LYS A 110 -1.59 -5.26 -18.93
CA LYS A 110 -0.94 -6.28 -19.80
C LYS A 110 -0.62 -7.57 -19.04
N PHE A 111 -0.48 -7.48 -17.72
CA PHE A 111 -0.27 -8.61 -16.83
C PHE A 111 -1.58 -9.19 -16.29
N GLY A 112 -2.76 -8.73 -16.75
CA GLY A 112 -4.06 -9.26 -16.35
C GLY A 112 -4.74 -8.53 -15.18
N PHE A 113 -4.15 -7.46 -14.64
CA PHE A 113 -4.80 -6.59 -13.66
C PHE A 113 -5.73 -5.61 -14.37
N PHE A 114 -6.91 -6.09 -14.77
CA PHE A 114 -7.89 -5.28 -15.50
C PHE A 114 -8.63 -4.29 -14.60
N TYR A 115 -8.66 -4.54 -13.29
CA TYR A 115 -9.38 -3.75 -12.32
C TYR A 115 -8.41 -2.99 -11.42
N ASN A 116 -8.76 -1.75 -11.09
CA ASN A 116 -7.96 -0.92 -10.19
C ASN A 116 -8.85 0.10 -9.47
N ALA A 117 -8.38 0.53 -8.30
CA ALA A 117 -9.01 1.57 -7.49
C ALA A 117 -7.94 2.51 -6.94
N ILE A 118 -8.26 3.80 -6.85
CA ILE A 118 -7.32 4.85 -6.42
C ILE A 118 -8.01 5.74 -5.39
N LEU A 119 -7.31 6.11 -4.32
CA LEU A 119 -7.76 7.19 -3.44
C LEU A 119 -7.53 8.53 -4.15
N GLN A 120 -8.61 9.25 -4.44
CA GLN A 120 -8.54 10.54 -5.12
C GLN A 120 -8.29 11.69 -4.13
N THR A 121 -7.48 12.66 -4.53
CA THR A 121 -7.29 13.91 -3.77
C THR A 121 -8.61 14.66 -3.64
N LYS A 122 -8.84 15.29 -2.49
CA LYS A 122 -10.02 16.14 -2.24
C LYS A 122 -9.67 17.46 -1.57
N ASN A 123 -8.81 17.43 -0.56
CA ASN A 123 -8.59 18.54 0.35
C ASN A 123 -7.14 19.08 0.31
N SER A 124 -6.19 18.29 -0.20
CA SER A 124 -4.76 18.63 -0.16
C SER A 124 -4.13 18.80 -1.53
N ILE A 125 -2.84 19.14 -1.54
CA ILE A 125 -2.05 19.34 -2.76
C ILE A 125 -1.66 17.97 -3.36
N ILE A 126 -1.37 16.98 -2.51
CA ILE A 126 -0.89 15.65 -2.90
C ILE A 126 -1.98 14.61 -2.55
N ASP A 127 -2.27 13.68 -3.48
CA ASP A 127 -3.16 12.54 -3.22
C ASP A 127 -2.62 11.63 -2.12
N GLY A 128 -3.46 10.76 -1.55
CA GLY A 128 -3.04 9.84 -0.48
C GLY A 128 -2.08 8.73 -0.91
N GLY A 129 -1.78 8.61 -2.22
CA GLY A 129 -0.81 7.63 -2.72
C GLY A 129 -1.26 6.18 -2.60
N LEU A 130 -2.57 5.91 -2.55
CA LEU A 130 -3.13 4.56 -2.46
C LEU A 130 -3.63 4.06 -3.81
N LEU A 131 -3.24 2.83 -4.17
CA LEU A 131 -3.69 2.12 -5.36
C LEU A 131 -3.94 0.65 -5.04
N VAL A 132 -5.09 0.12 -5.43
CA VAL A 132 -5.34 -1.32 -5.53
C VAL A 132 -5.31 -1.72 -7.00
N LEU A 133 -4.55 -2.76 -7.33
CA LEU A 133 -4.58 -3.47 -8.61
C LEU A 133 -5.17 -4.86 -8.37
N SER A 134 -6.13 -5.28 -9.17
CA SER A 134 -6.79 -6.58 -9.03
C SER A 134 -6.97 -7.27 -10.38
N ARG A 135 -6.70 -8.57 -10.41
CA ARG A 135 -7.10 -9.46 -11.52
C ARG A 135 -8.60 -9.78 -11.48
N PHE A 136 -9.22 -9.63 -10.32
CA PHE A 136 -10.64 -9.90 -10.06
C PHE A 136 -11.48 -8.62 -10.11
N PRO A 137 -12.77 -8.69 -10.52
CA PRO A 137 -13.65 -7.53 -10.59
C PRO A 137 -13.77 -6.77 -9.27
N ILE A 138 -13.65 -5.45 -9.32
CA ILE A 138 -13.94 -4.56 -8.18
C ILE A 138 -15.36 -4.03 -8.36
N SER A 139 -16.25 -4.35 -7.43
CA SER A 139 -17.68 -4.01 -7.50
C SER A 139 -18.07 -2.77 -6.74
N GLU A 140 -17.33 -2.42 -5.70
CA GLU A 140 -17.45 -1.16 -4.99
C GLU A 140 -16.06 -0.59 -4.74
N THR A 141 -15.94 0.72 -4.88
CA THR A 141 -14.76 1.49 -4.47
C THR A 141 -15.23 2.73 -3.75
N THR A 142 -14.75 2.93 -2.52
CA THR A 142 -14.94 4.18 -1.76
C THR A 142 -13.71 4.39 -0.88
N TYR A 143 -13.58 5.57 -0.27
CA TYR A 143 -12.44 5.87 0.56
C TYR A 143 -12.81 6.89 1.64
N GLU A 144 -11.98 6.92 2.68
CA GLU A 144 -12.05 7.88 3.78
C GLU A 144 -10.71 8.61 3.88
N ILE A 145 -10.74 9.95 3.87
CA ILE A 145 -9.53 10.78 4.04
C ILE A 145 -9.41 11.15 5.51
N TYR A 146 -8.23 10.95 6.09
CA TYR A 146 -7.98 11.27 7.48
C TYR A 146 -7.98 12.79 7.73
N THR A 147 -8.64 13.18 8.82
CA THR A 147 -8.83 14.60 9.15
C THR A 147 -7.59 15.18 9.85
N ASP A 148 -7.12 14.52 10.89
CA ASP A 148 -5.96 14.94 11.67
C ASP A 148 -4.64 14.56 10.97
N LYS A 149 -3.72 15.51 10.86
CA LYS A 149 -2.42 15.35 10.19
C LYS A 149 -1.44 16.46 10.58
N ILE A 150 -0.14 16.17 10.59
CA ILE A 150 0.91 17.14 10.96
C ILE A 150 2.14 17.03 10.04
N LEU A 151 2.96 18.07 10.03
CA LEU A 151 4.25 18.14 9.31
C LEU A 151 4.07 17.85 7.81
N SER A 152 4.96 17.08 7.17
CA SER A 152 4.85 16.80 5.73
C SER A 152 3.54 16.10 5.35
N ASP A 153 2.98 15.28 6.25
CA ASP A 153 1.71 14.61 6.01
C ASP A 153 0.52 15.59 5.93
N ALA A 154 0.66 16.83 6.43
CA ALA A 154 -0.38 17.85 6.32
C ALA A 154 -0.71 18.24 4.87
N TYR A 155 0.24 18.02 3.94
CA TYR A 155 0.07 18.32 2.50
C TYR A 155 -0.47 17.14 1.68
N VAL A 156 -0.72 16.01 2.35
CA VAL A 156 -1.13 14.74 1.75
C VAL A 156 -2.54 14.37 2.22
N ASP A 157 -3.40 13.90 1.32
CA ASP A 157 -4.70 13.31 1.67
C ASP A 157 -4.55 11.84 2.07
N LYS A 158 -3.77 11.56 3.13
CA LYS A 158 -3.66 10.22 3.72
C LYS A 158 -5.03 9.72 4.15
N GLY A 159 -5.25 8.41 4.09
CA GLY A 159 -6.58 7.84 4.27
C GLY A 159 -6.61 6.33 4.12
N CYS A 160 -7.83 5.80 3.97
CA CYS A 160 -8.11 4.40 3.70
C CYS A 160 -8.93 4.25 2.42
N LEU A 161 -8.49 3.35 1.54
CA LEU A 161 -9.20 2.97 0.31
C LEU A 161 -9.85 1.61 0.51
N TYR A 162 -11.16 1.57 0.38
CA TYR A 162 -11.97 0.36 0.42
C TYR A 162 -12.30 -0.12 -1.00
N THR A 163 -12.09 -1.41 -1.24
CA THR A 163 -12.54 -2.12 -2.43
C THR A 163 -13.28 -3.39 -2.04
N ARG A 164 -14.46 -3.59 -2.63
CA ARG A 164 -15.14 -4.89 -2.62
C ARG A 164 -14.77 -5.64 -3.89
N ILE A 165 -14.09 -6.77 -3.75
CA ILE A 165 -13.54 -7.54 -4.86
C ILE A 165 -14.33 -8.85 -4.98
N HIS A 166 -15.01 -9.04 -6.11
CA HIS A 166 -15.77 -10.26 -6.39
C HIS A 166 -14.83 -11.38 -6.83
N ILE A 167 -14.78 -12.47 -6.06
CA ILE A 167 -13.92 -13.62 -6.34
C ILE A 167 -14.69 -14.72 -7.08
N LEU A 168 -15.82 -15.13 -6.52
CA LEU A 168 -16.76 -16.10 -7.06
C LEU A 168 -18.19 -15.70 -6.66
N ASP A 169 -19.20 -16.43 -7.13
CA ASP A 169 -20.59 -16.20 -6.75
C ASP A 169 -20.75 -16.21 -5.22
N ASN A 170 -21.23 -15.10 -4.66
CA ASN A 170 -21.42 -14.87 -3.22
C ASN A 170 -20.15 -14.98 -2.37
N ILE A 171 -18.98 -14.70 -2.95
CA ILE A 171 -17.69 -14.68 -2.24
C ILE A 171 -16.94 -13.40 -2.59
N ASP A 172 -16.94 -12.45 -1.66
CA ASP A 172 -16.23 -11.19 -1.80
C ASP A 172 -15.03 -11.09 -0.85
N ILE A 173 -14.05 -10.30 -1.28
CA ILE A 173 -13.03 -9.75 -0.38
C ILE A 173 -13.38 -8.28 -0.14
N HIS A 174 -13.66 -7.93 1.11
CA HIS A 174 -13.64 -6.58 1.62
C HIS A 174 -12.21 -6.19 1.98
N LEU A 175 -11.57 -5.47 1.07
CA LEU A 175 -10.17 -5.07 1.22
C LEU A 175 -10.08 -3.59 1.54
N PHE A 176 -9.43 -3.28 2.66
CA PHE A 176 -9.11 -1.93 3.10
C PHE A 176 -7.59 -1.76 3.02
N THR A 177 -7.10 -0.87 2.16
CA THR A 177 -5.68 -0.46 2.18
C THR A 177 -5.55 0.91 2.82
N THR A 178 -4.58 1.11 3.70
CA THR A 178 -4.36 2.39 4.39
C THR A 178 -2.90 2.84 4.38
N HIS A 179 -2.69 4.13 4.60
CA HIS A 179 -1.42 4.73 4.97
C HIS A 179 -1.67 5.84 6.00
N THR A 180 -1.27 5.62 7.26
CA THR A 180 -1.49 6.56 8.37
C THR A 180 -0.30 7.52 8.56
N GLN A 181 -0.42 8.44 9.52
CA GLN A 181 0.56 9.47 9.85
C GLN A 181 1.93 8.87 10.20
N ALA A 182 2.99 9.33 9.53
CA ALA A 182 4.35 8.87 9.77
C ALA A 182 4.89 9.34 11.13
N SER A 183 5.89 8.65 11.65
CA SER A 183 6.62 9.06 12.86
C SER A 183 7.67 10.11 12.52
N TYR A 184 7.64 11.24 13.23
CA TYR A 184 8.64 12.30 13.09
C TYR A 184 9.40 12.44 14.40
N ILE A 185 10.73 12.30 14.38
CA ILE A 185 11.56 12.31 15.61
C ILE A 185 11.36 13.60 16.42
N SER A 186 11.20 14.74 15.77
CA SER A 186 10.94 16.02 16.42
C SER A 186 9.57 16.07 17.14
N ASN A 187 8.63 15.19 16.80
CA ASN A 187 7.23 15.24 17.22
C ASN A 187 6.64 13.84 17.46
N ILE A 188 7.41 12.91 18.03
CA ILE A 188 7.01 11.48 18.11
C ILE A 188 5.68 11.28 18.86
N THR A 189 5.49 11.93 20.01
CA THR A 189 4.26 11.84 20.81
C THR A 189 3.05 12.36 20.04
N GLN A 190 3.20 13.54 19.43
CA GLN A 190 2.13 14.14 18.64
C GLN A 190 1.80 13.31 17.40
N SER A 191 2.80 12.73 16.74
CA SER A 191 2.61 11.84 15.58
C SER A 191 1.78 10.62 15.96
N ARG A 192 2.06 10.01 17.11
CA ARG A 192 1.28 8.90 17.66
C ARG A 192 -0.15 9.29 18.04
N GLU A 193 -0.35 10.45 18.68
CA GLU A 193 -1.70 10.93 19.00
C GLU A 193 -2.55 11.14 17.74
N ILE A 194 -1.95 11.71 16.70
CA ILE A 194 -2.60 11.89 15.39
C ILE A 194 -2.91 10.53 14.77
N ARG A 195 -1.96 9.60 14.72
CA ARG A 195 -2.20 8.22 14.24
C ARG A 195 -3.36 7.56 14.99
N ASN A 196 -3.42 7.67 16.31
CA ASN A 196 -4.53 7.09 17.09
C ASN A 196 -5.89 7.65 16.65
N LYS A 197 -5.99 8.96 16.40
CA LYS A 197 -7.23 9.55 15.86
C LYS A 197 -7.57 9.02 14.46
N GLN A 198 -6.57 8.83 13.61
CA GLN A 198 -6.74 8.24 12.28
C GLN A 198 -7.19 6.77 12.37
N ILE A 199 -6.65 5.98 13.31
CA ILE A 199 -7.05 4.59 13.53
C ILE A 199 -8.50 4.53 14.08
N ILE A 200 -8.91 5.48 14.93
CA ILE A 200 -10.32 5.61 15.35
C ILE A 200 -11.23 5.90 14.15
N GLN A 201 -10.83 6.81 13.25
CA GLN A 201 -11.58 7.12 12.03
C GLN A 201 -11.64 5.90 11.09
N LEU A 202 -10.52 5.18 10.93
CA LEU A 202 -10.42 3.94 10.17
C LEU A 202 -11.37 2.85 10.70
N HIS A 203 -11.37 2.62 12.01
CA HIS A 203 -12.28 1.66 12.65
C HIS A 203 -13.74 1.99 12.34
N LYS A 204 -14.15 3.26 12.47
CA LYS A 204 -15.52 3.70 12.11
C LYS A 204 -15.85 3.43 10.65
N PHE A 205 -14.93 3.73 9.73
CA PHE A 205 -15.12 3.50 8.30
C PHE A 205 -15.24 2.01 7.97
N ILE A 206 -14.42 1.15 8.58
CA ILE A 206 -14.53 -0.31 8.44
C ILE A 206 -15.90 -0.78 8.93
N THR A 207 -16.30 -0.41 10.14
CA THR A 207 -17.58 -0.82 10.72
C THR A 207 -18.77 -0.36 9.86
N GLU A 208 -18.75 0.88 9.34
CA GLU A 208 -19.79 1.37 8.42
C GLU A 208 -19.90 0.49 7.16
N LYS A 209 -18.76 0.14 6.56
CA LYS A 209 -18.73 -0.64 5.33
C LYS A 209 -19.17 -2.08 5.53
N LEU A 210 -18.73 -2.71 6.62
CA LEU A 210 -19.11 -4.08 6.92
C LEU A 210 -20.59 -4.16 7.28
N ASN A 211 -21.13 -3.23 8.07
CA ASN A 211 -22.56 -3.21 8.41
C ASN A 211 -23.49 -3.11 7.18
N LYS A 212 -23.00 -2.51 6.09
CA LYS A 212 -23.78 -2.34 4.87
C LYS A 212 -23.63 -3.49 3.88
N ASN A 213 -22.42 -4.04 3.77
CA ASN A 213 -22.02 -4.82 2.61
C ASN A 213 -21.54 -6.24 2.91
N PHE A 214 -21.29 -6.58 4.18
CA PHE A 214 -20.68 -7.85 4.55
C PHE A 214 -21.70 -9.00 4.54
N GLU A 215 -21.36 -10.06 3.84
CA GLU A 215 -22.06 -11.33 3.86
C GLU A 215 -21.24 -12.41 4.58
N SER A 216 -21.91 -13.44 5.08
CA SER A 216 -21.28 -14.46 5.92
C SER A 216 -20.13 -15.24 5.26
N ASN A 217 -20.00 -15.25 3.93
CA ASN A 217 -18.92 -15.95 3.23
C ASN A 217 -17.70 -15.08 2.92
N ASP A 218 -17.76 -13.78 3.23
CA ASP A 218 -16.75 -12.83 2.76
C ASP A 218 -15.48 -12.83 3.61
N LEU A 219 -14.37 -12.55 2.96
CA LEU A 219 -13.09 -12.28 3.63
C LEU A 219 -12.92 -10.78 3.83
N VAL A 220 -12.48 -10.38 5.03
CA VAL A 220 -12.20 -8.98 5.33
C VAL A 220 -10.73 -8.83 5.71
N LEU A 221 -10.02 -7.95 4.99
CA LEU A 221 -8.61 -7.65 5.21
C LEU A 221 -8.39 -6.15 5.35
N LEU A 222 -7.63 -5.76 6.36
CA LEU A 222 -7.02 -4.43 6.48
C LEU A 222 -5.52 -4.58 6.24
N VAL A 223 -5.00 -3.87 5.24
CA VAL A 223 -3.60 -3.96 4.81
C VAL A 223 -2.97 -2.59 4.66
N GLY A 224 -1.64 -2.52 4.71
CA GLY A 224 -0.90 -1.31 4.39
C GLY A 224 0.13 -0.91 5.44
N ASP A 225 0.64 0.31 5.27
CA ASP A 225 1.57 0.94 6.19
C ASP A 225 0.77 1.70 7.28
N LEU A 226 0.68 1.11 8.46
CA LEU A 226 0.00 1.73 9.59
C LEU A 226 0.92 2.63 10.41
N ASN A 227 2.21 2.75 10.07
CA ASN A 227 3.21 3.56 10.78
C ASN A 227 3.27 3.30 12.31
N VAL A 228 2.71 2.18 12.77
CA VAL A 228 2.68 1.75 14.16
C VAL A 228 3.73 0.66 14.28
N ASN A 229 4.83 0.93 14.96
CA ASN A 229 5.90 -0.05 15.10
C ASN A 229 5.54 -1.07 16.17
N SER A 230 5.33 -2.34 15.81
CA SER A 230 5.02 -3.41 16.77
C SER A 230 6.21 -3.90 17.59
N ARG A 231 7.46 -3.60 17.16
CA ARG A 231 8.68 -4.08 17.82
C ARG A 231 9.32 -3.00 18.71
N PRO A 232 9.79 -3.34 19.93
CA PRO A 232 10.66 -2.45 20.70
C PRO A 232 12.02 -2.29 20.02
N LYS A 233 12.70 -1.15 20.25
CA LYS A 233 14.03 -0.87 19.67
C LYS A 233 15.09 -1.91 20.08
N ASP A 234 14.95 -2.49 21.26
CA ASP A 234 15.90 -3.47 21.78
C ASP A 234 15.48 -4.86 21.29
N ASN A 235 16.06 -5.28 20.16
CA ASN A 235 15.79 -6.51 19.40
C ASN A 235 15.89 -7.84 20.19
N GLU A 236 16.14 -7.78 21.49
CA GLU A 236 16.26 -8.94 22.39
C GLU A 236 14.90 -9.37 22.97
N ASN A 237 13.93 -8.47 23.00
CA ASN A 237 12.66 -8.71 23.69
C ASN A 237 11.50 -9.03 22.75
N CYS A 238 10.77 -10.11 23.04
CA CYS A 238 9.64 -10.62 22.26
C CYS A 238 8.28 -10.09 22.74
N TYR A 239 8.19 -8.82 23.16
CA TYR A 239 6.91 -8.20 23.55
C TYR A 239 6.49 -7.09 22.59
N ASP A 240 5.19 -6.82 22.53
CA ASP A 240 4.63 -5.78 21.66
C ASP A 240 4.83 -4.38 22.25
N THR A 241 5.05 -3.38 21.38
CA THR A 241 5.05 -1.98 21.84
C THR A 241 3.68 -1.55 22.35
N ILE A 242 3.68 -0.55 23.24
CA ILE A 242 2.42 0.08 23.73
C ILE A 242 1.62 0.66 22.57
N GLU A 243 2.29 1.19 21.54
CA GLU A 243 1.60 1.77 20.39
C GLU A 243 0.85 0.71 19.57
N TYR A 244 1.44 -0.46 19.36
CA TYR A 244 0.75 -1.59 18.74
C TYR A 244 -0.43 -2.07 19.59
N LEU A 245 -0.24 -2.20 20.91
CA LEU A 245 -1.32 -2.61 21.81
C LEU A 245 -2.49 -1.61 21.79
N ASP A 246 -2.20 -0.30 21.73
CA ASP A 246 -3.21 0.74 21.60
C ASP A 246 -3.95 0.64 20.25
N MET A 247 -3.23 0.44 19.14
CA MET A 247 -3.83 0.24 17.82
C MET A 247 -4.80 -0.94 17.83
N MET A 248 -4.36 -2.11 18.32
CA MET A 248 -5.20 -3.31 18.38
C MET A 248 -6.43 -3.11 19.28
N LYS A 249 -6.27 -2.38 20.39
CA LYS A 249 -7.37 -2.01 21.29
C LYS A 249 -8.38 -1.07 20.63
N ILE A 250 -7.91 -0.08 19.87
CA ILE A 250 -8.80 0.85 19.15
C ILE A 250 -9.56 0.09 18.05
N LEU A 251 -8.88 -0.75 17.26
CA LEU A 251 -9.50 -1.50 16.17
C LEU A 251 -10.56 -2.49 16.69
N SER A 252 -10.35 -3.06 17.88
CA SER A 252 -11.25 -4.05 18.48
C SER A 252 -12.26 -3.44 19.47
N PHE A 253 -12.40 -2.11 19.52
CA PHE A 253 -13.09 -1.39 20.60
C PHE A 253 -14.56 -1.78 20.80
N ASP A 254 -15.29 -2.03 19.72
CA ASP A 254 -16.73 -2.33 19.77
C ASP A 254 -17.05 -3.82 20.03
N ASN A 255 -16.02 -4.68 20.17
CA ASN A 255 -16.13 -6.13 20.32
C ASN A 255 -17.02 -6.80 19.26
N ASN A 256 -17.19 -6.21 18.07
CA ASN A 256 -17.93 -6.86 16.99
C ASN A 256 -17.03 -7.77 16.16
N TYR A 257 -15.74 -7.41 16.07
CA TYR A 257 -14.75 -8.07 15.25
C TYR A 257 -13.47 -8.37 16.04
N ASN A 258 -12.87 -9.52 15.75
CA ASN A 258 -11.51 -9.86 16.14
C ASN A 258 -10.55 -9.48 15.01
N TYR A 259 -9.43 -8.86 15.37
CA TYR A 259 -8.36 -8.50 14.44
C TYR A 259 -7.18 -9.43 14.67
N ILE A 260 -6.76 -10.14 13.62
CA ILE A 260 -5.63 -11.05 13.66
C ILE A 260 -4.53 -10.46 12.80
N ASP A 261 -3.42 -10.09 13.43
CA ASP A 261 -2.17 -9.78 12.72
C ASP A 261 -1.59 -11.06 12.14
N LEU A 262 -1.80 -11.27 10.85
CA LEU A 262 -1.43 -12.50 10.16
C LEU A 262 0.08 -12.67 10.08
N LEU A 263 0.81 -11.57 9.86
CA LEU A 263 2.25 -11.64 9.73
C LEU A 263 2.89 -11.98 11.08
N LYS A 264 2.39 -11.40 12.18
CA LYS A 264 2.80 -11.79 13.53
C LYS A 264 2.37 -13.22 13.87
N TYR A 265 1.14 -13.61 13.54
CA TYR A 265 0.60 -14.95 13.82
C TYR A 265 1.44 -16.05 13.16
N ASP A 266 1.76 -15.87 11.88
CA ASP A 266 2.56 -16.84 11.10
C ASP A 266 4.05 -16.85 11.47
N ASN A 267 4.51 -15.87 12.26
CA ASN A 267 5.89 -15.75 12.73
C ASN A 267 6.00 -15.96 14.25
N ASN A 268 5.26 -16.93 14.79
CA ASN A 268 5.31 -17.35 16.19
C ASN A 268 5.07 -16.22 17.20
N GLY A 269 4.16 -15.31 16.87
CA GLY A 269 3.83 -14.17 17.73
C GLY A 269 4.83 -13.01 17.65
N ILE A 270 5.78 -13.02 16.71
CA ILE A 270 6.76 -11.96 16.51
C ILE A 270 6.57 -11.36 15.14
N HIS A 271 6.19 -10.07 15.07
CA HIS A 271 6.14 -9.37 13.80
C HIS A 271 7.57 -9.19 13.25
N PRO A 272 7.87 -9.65 12.02
CA PRO A 272 9.16 -9.42 11.38
C PRO A 272 9.36 -7.95 11.01
N VAL A 273 10.62 -7.55 10.82
CA VAL A 273 10.99 -6.22 10.34
C VAL A 273 10.40 -5.98 8.95
N THR A 274 9.84 -4.79 8.73
CA THR A 274 9.30 -4.34 7.43
C THR A 274 9.83 -2.97 6.99
N TYR A 275 10.47 -2.18 7.86
CA TYR A 275 11.02 -0.87 7.51
C TYR A 275 12.37 -0.59 8.17
N GLY A 276 13.22 0.18 7.50
CA GLY A 276 14.46 0.73 8.07
C GLY A 276 15.49 -0.33 8.46
N ASP A 277 15.62 -1.39 7.67
CA ASP A 277 16.62 -2.46 7.89
C ASP A 277 17.98 -2.12 7.28
N ILE A 278 18.21 -2.44 6.00
CA ILE A 278 19.52 -2.30 5.34
C ILE A 278 19.51 -1.37 4.11
N GLU A 279 18.35 -0.86 3.71
CA GLU A 279 18.22 0.05 2.57
C GLU A 279 18.74 1.43 2.96
N ASN A 280 19.69 1.98 2.21
CA ASN A 280 20.36 3.24 2.54
C ASN A 280 20.29 4.30 1.44
N VAL A 281 19.49 4.06 0.39
CA VAL A 281 19.33 5.01 -0.72
C VAL A 281 18.05 5.82 -0.56
N LEU A 282 16.97 5.18 -0.14
CA LEU A 282 15.67 5.78 0.14
C LEU A 282 15.50 6.09 1.63
N THR A 283 15.88 5.17 2.52
CA THR A 283 15.66 5.33 3.96
C THR A 283 16.38 6.57 4.49
N HIS A 284 15.68 7.37 5.29
CA HIS A 284 16.27 8.54 5.94
C HIS A 284 17.35 8.10 6.95
N SER A 285 18.40 8.90 7.13
CA SER A 285 19.52 8.55 8.02
C SER A 285 19.09 8.23 9.44
N ASP A 286 18.03 8.90 9.89
CA ASP A 286 17.49 8.77 11.24
C ASP A 286 16.71 7.45 11.46
N ASP A 287 16.24 6.84 10.38
CA ASP A 287 15.47 5.58 10.40
C ASP A 287 16.31 4.38 9.93
N LEU A 288 17.51 4.62 9.39
CA LEU A 288 18.40 3.55 8.96
C LEU A 288 18.78 2.65 10.15
N TYR A 289 18.63 1.34 9.98
CA TYR A 289 18.78 0.33 11.04
C TYR A 289 17.78 0.41 12.21
N SER A 290 16.70 1.19 12.07
CA SER A 290 15.63 1.24 13.07
C SER A 290 14.82 -0.06 13.17
N LYS A 291 14.83 -0.89 12.11
CA LYS A 291 14.27 -2.25 12.07
C LYS A 291 12.82 -2.32 12.59
N GLN A 292 11.98 -1.43 12.08
CA GLN A 292 10.60 -1.28 12.51
C GLN A 292 9.68 -2.28 11.81
N SER A 293 8.53 -2.52 12.42
CA SER A 293 7.46 -3.38 11.91
C SER A 293 6.17 -2.58 11.81
N ILE A 294 5.94 -1.97 10.64
CA ILE A 294 4.88 -0.97 10.42
C ILE A 294 3.91 -1.30 9.28
N ASP A 295 4.28 -2.26 8.43
CA ASP A 295 3.44 -2.81 7.37
C ASP A 295 2.71 -4.09 7.80
N TYR A 296 1.38 -4.13 7.62
CA TYR A 296 0.53 -5.19 8.15
C TYR A 296 -0.40 -5.81 7.10
N ILE A 297 -0.77 -7.07 7.34
CA ILE A 297 -2.03 -7.67 6.86
C ILE A 297 -2.80 -8.16 8.08
N LEU A 298 -3.89 -7.47 8.40
CA LEU A 298 -4.81 -7.81 9.48
C LEU A 298 -6.06 -8.48 8.91
N GLU A 299 -6.34 -9.69 9.36
CA GLU A 299 -7.61 -10.36 9.08
C GLU A 299 -8.66 -9.90 10.10
N ILE A 300 -9.83 -9.51 9.62
CA ILE A 300 -10.95 -9.07 10.45
C ILE A 300 -12.01 -10.19 10.44
N LYS A 301 -12.31 -10.75 11.62
CA LYS A 301 -13.31 -11.82 11.80
C LYS A 301 -14.46 -11.36 12.69
N PRO A 302 -15.72 -11.45 12.27
CA PRO A 302 -16.85 -11.25 13.17
C PRO A 302 -16.81 -12.24 14.35
N LEU A 303 -17.09 -11.79 15.57
CA LEU A 303 -17.06 -12.67 16.76
C LEU A 303 -18.18 -13.73 16.77
N SER A 304 -19.30 -13.46 16.09
CA SER A 304 -20.45 -14.35 15.99
C SER A 304 -20.28 -15.47 14.95
N TYR A 305 -19.11 -15.56 14.32
CA TYR A 305 -18.89 -16.43 13.16
C TYR A 305 -18.49 -17.85 13.55
N SER A 306 -19.33 -18.83 13.21
CA SER A 306 -19.13 -20.25 13.57
C SER A 306 -18.91 -21.19 12.37
N HIS A 307 -18.90 -20.67 11.14
CA HIS A 307 -18.78 -21.49 9.93
C HIS A 307 -17.41 -21.32 9.26
N THR A 308 -17.05 -22.24 8.38
CA THR A 308 -15.87 -22.10 7.50
C THR A 308 -16.29 -21.37 6.23
N ARG A 309 -15.67 -20.22 5.92
CA ARG A 309 -15.89 -19.52 4.64
C ARG A 309 -15.36 -20.35 3.49
N SER A 310 -15.87 -20.12 2.28
CA SER A 310 -15.30 -20.68 1.06
C SER A 310 -13.98 -20.01 0.65
N ILE A 311 -13.64 -18.85 1.21
CA ILE A 311 -12.35 -18.19 1.04
C ILE A 311 -11.68 -17.96 2.40
N ASN A 312 -10.42 -18.39 2.54
CA ASN A 312 -9.69 -18.23 3.79
C ASN A 312 -8.23 -17.91 3.52
N VAL A 313 -7.62 -17.16 4.44
CA VAL A 313 -6.16 -17.04 4.51
C VAL A 313 -5.57 -18.42 4.80
N ILE A 314 -4.55 -18.83 4.05
CA ILE A 314 -3.80 -20.06 4.30
C ILE A 314 -2.89 -19.82 5.52
N PRO A 315 -3.05 -20.55 6.63
CA PRO A 315 -2.17 -20.39 7.80
C PRO A 315 -0.71 -20.65 7.45
N GLY A 316 0.20 -19.85 8.00
CA GLY A 316 1.65 -19.93 7.73
C GLY A 316 2.08 -19.34 6.37
N SER A 317 1.17 -18.70 5.62
CA SER A 317 1.48 -18.14 4.30
C SER A 317 1.82 -16.65 4.30
N CYS A 318 1.56 -15.93 5.40
CA CYS A 318 1.85 -14.51 5.50
C CYS A 318 3.35 -14.29 5.76
N THR A 319 4.00 -13.55 4.85
CA THR A 319 5.46 -13.41 4.85
C THR A 319 5.93 -12.05 4.37
N VAL A 320 7.18 -11.72 4.67
CA VAL A 320 7.86 -10.50 4.23
C VAL A 320 8.50 -10.71 2.86
N GLU A 321 8.16 -9.82 1.93
CA GLU A 321 8.71 -9.74 0.58
C GLU A 321 9.78 -8.65 0.51
N LYS A 322 11.04 -9.03 0.72
CA LYS A 322 12.14 -8.04 0.77
C LYS A 322 12.45 -7.35 -0.57
N MET A 323 12.04 -7.95 -1.68
CA MET A 323 12.29 -7.46 -3.05
C MET A 323 13.76 -7.06 -3.27
N LEU A 324 14.68 -7.92 -2.83
CA LEU A 324 16.12 -7.68 -2.94
C LEU A 324 16.56 -7.66 -4.40
N VAL A 325 17.52 -6.79 -4.74
CA VAL A 325 18.12 -6.70 -6.07
C VAL A 325 19.64 -6.83 -5.98
N LYS A 326 20.24 -7.34 -7.05
CA LYS A 326 21.69 -7.50 -7.18
C LYS A 326 22.21 -6.64 -8.32
N ASN A 327 23.48 -6.24 -8.24
CA ASN A 327 24.17 -5.48 -9.29
C ASN A 327 23.48 -4.15 -9.63
N ARG A 328 23.08 -3.41 -8.58
CA ARG A 328 22.41 -2.10 -8.65
C ARG A 328 23.00 -1.16 -7.60
N GLN A 329 22.69 0.13 -7.72
CA GLN A 329 23.09 1.16 -6.75
C GLN A 329 22.29 1.12 -5.45
N PHE A 330 21.28 0.26 -5.39
CA PHE A 330 20.39 0.03 -4.25
C PHE A 330 20.23 -1.46 -4.00
N SER A 331 19.86 -1.85 -2.77
CA SER A 331 19.82 -3.25 -2.31
C SER A 331 18.43 -3.91 -2.42
N GLN A 332 17.37 -3.13 -2.46
CA GLN A 332 15.96 -3.55 -2.49
C GLN A 332 15.10 -2.49 -3.18
N LEU A 333 13.83 -2.76 -3.50
CA LEU A 333 13.00 -1.88 -4.34
C LEU A 333 12.35 -0.68 -3.63
N SER A 334 12.18 -0.72 -2.32
CA SER A 334 11.65 0.36 -1.48
C SER A 334 12.40 0.37 -0.15
N ASP A 335 12.32 1.43 0.64
CA ASP A 335 12.75 1.45 2.05
C ASP A 335 11.87 0.57 2.96
N HIS A 336 10.70 0.18 2.47
CA HIS A 336 9.87 -0.86 3.05
C HIS A 336 10.11 -2.22 2.39
N TYR A 337 9.85 -3.28 3.13
CA TYR A 337 9.58 -4.61 2.60
C TYR A 337 8.08 -4.76 2.36
N GLY A 338 7.71 -5.52 1.33
CA GLY A 338 6.31 -5.90 1.12
C GLY A 338 5.85 -6.94 2.14
N VAL A 339 4.55 -7.07 2.30
CA VAL A 339 3.94 -8.19 3.05
C VAL A 339 2.97 -8.89 2.12
N SER A 340 3.10 -10.21 1.98
CA SER A 340 2.20 -11.01 1.14
C SER A 340 1.59 -12.17 1.91
N CYS A 341 0.41 -12.62 1.49
CA CYS A 341 -0.20 -13.84 1.99
C CYS A 341 -0.94 -14.58 0.87
N LEU A 342 -1.20 -15.87 1.10
CA LEU A 342 -2.00 -16.71 0.20
C LEU A 342 -3.40 -16.90 0.78
N LEU A 343 -4.40 -16.84 -0.09
CA LEU A 343 -5.76 -17.22 0.19
C LEU A 343 -6.08 -18.50 -0.56
N SER A 344 -6.84 -19.40 0.05
CA SER A 344 -7.42 -20.57 -0.59
C SER A 344 -8.90 -20.30 -0.87
N VAL A 345 -9.34 -20.66 -2.07
CA VAL A 345 -10.74 -20.65 -2.49
C VAL A 345 -11.19 -22.10 -2.66
N LEU A 346 -12.16 -22.53 -1.85
CA LEU A 346 -12.69 -23.89 -1.75
C LEU A 346 -13.75 -24.22 -2.81
#